data_AF-A0A117S6J1-F1
#
_entry.id   AF-A0A117S6J1-F1
#
_cell.length_a   1.000
_cell.length_b   1.000
_cell.length_c   1.000
_cell.angle_alpha   90.00
_cell.angle_beta   90.00
_cell.angle_gamma   90.00
#
_symmetry.space_group_name_H-M   'P 1'
#
loop_
_entity.id
_entity.type
_entity.pdbx_description
1 polymer ?
#
loop_
_entity_poly.entity_id
_entity_poly.type
_entity_poly.pdbx_seq_one_letter_code
_entity_poly.pdbx_strand_id
1 'polypeptide(L)' 'MEPITMRVPEACRYVGISRSTLYVLIADGEIEIVKLGSSTLVLTDSLRKLIDRRREPTSDHAAKRDASVN' A
#
# COMPACT_ATOMS: atom_id res chain seq x y z
N MET A 1 -2.28 10.75 -15.46
CA MET A 1 -2.86 11.38 -14.24
C MET A 1 -3.21 10.25 -13.28
N GLU A 2 -2.85 10.37 -12.00
CA GLU A 2 -3.18 9.37 -11.00
C GLU A 2 -4.62 9.54 -10.49
N PRO A 3 -5.39 8.46 -10.24
CA PRO A 3 -6.73 8.58 -9.68
C PRO A 3 -6.71 8.99 -8.21
N ILE A 4 -7.60 9.92 -7.82
CA ILE A 4 -7.79 10.33 -6.42
C ILE A 4 -8.35 9.17 -5.58
N THR A 5 -9.25 8.38 -6.18
CA THR A 5 -9.85 7.20 -5.57
C THR A 5 -10.02 6.09 -6.59
N MET A 6 -10.16 4.85 -6.14
CA MET A 6 -10.41 3.71 -7.00
C MET A 6 -11.39 2.72 -6.39
N ARG A 7 -12.01 1.87 -7.21
CA ARG A 7 -12.92 0.81 -6.73
C ARG A 7 -12.10 -0.27 -6.01
N VAL A 8 -12.74 -0.99 -5.08
CA VAL A 8 -12.14 -2.12 -4.36
C VAL A 8 -11.38 -3.12 -5.27
N PRO A 9 -11.95 -3.57 -6.42
CA PRO A 9 -11.21 -4.46 -7.31
C PRO A 9 -9.93 -3.84 -7.90
N GLU A 10 -9.95 -2.54 -8.22
CA GLU A 10 -8.74 -1.84 -8.69
C GLU A 10 -7.69 -1.79 -7.59
N ALA A 11 -8.08 -1.37 -6.38
CA ALA A 11 -7.16 -1.29 -5.25
C ALA A 11 -6.45 -2.62 -4.98
N CYS A 12 -7.21 -3.72 -5.02
CA CYS A 12 -6.67 -5.07 -4.90
C CYS A 12 -5.63 -5.36 -5.98
N ARG A 13 -5.92 -5.01 -7.25
CA ARG A 13 -5.01 -5.23 -8.38
C ARG A 13 -3.74 -4.38 -8.29
N TYR A 14 -3.86 -3.10 -7.92
CA TYR A 14 -2.72 -2.19 -7.83
C TYR A 14 -1.78 -2.52 -6.67
N VAL A 15 -2.34 -2.95 -5.53
CA VAL A 15 -1.55 -3.29 -4.33
C VAL A 15 -1.08 -4.75 -4.37
N GLY A 16 -1.75 -5.63 -5.12
CA GLY A 16 -1.42 -7.05 -5.19
C GLY A 16 -1.96 -7.87 -4.02
N ILE A 17 -3.11 -7.50 -3.48
CA ILE A 17 -3.75 -8.17 -2.32
C ILE A 17 -5.14 -8.69 -2.64
N SER A 18 -5.60 -9.66 -1.85
CA SER A 18 -6.96 -10.18 -1.95
C SER A 18 -7.99 -9.18 -1.42
N ARG A 19 -9.26 -9.34 -1.83
CA ARG A 19 -10.37 -8.52 -1.30
C ARG A 19 -10.56 -8.72 0.20
N SER A 20 -10.40 -9.93 0.71
CA SER A 20 -10.52 -10.19 2.14
C SER A 20 -9.44 -9.45 2.93
N THR A 21 -8.19 -9.49 2.46
CA THR A 21 -7.09 -8.71 3.04
C THR A 21 -7.40 -7.22 3.01
N LEU A 22 -7.88 -6.69 1.88
CA LEU A 22 -8.25 -5.28 1.78
C LEU A 22 -9.34 -4.92 2.81
N TYR A 23 -10.38 -5.74 2.96
CA TYR A 23 -11.44 -5.47 3.93
C TYR A 23 -10.98 -5.57 5.38
N VAL A 24 -10.06 -6.47 5.71
CA VAL A 24 -9.42 -6.50 7.04
C VAL A 24 -8.70 -5.18 7.30
N LEU A 25 -7.87 -4.73 6.35
CA LEU A 25 -7.16 -3.45 6.49
C LEU A 25 -8.10 -2.24 6.57
N ILE A 26 -9.26 -2.29 5.90
CA ILE A 26 -10.30 -1.26 6.05
C ILE A 26 -10.93 -1.30 7.44
N ALA A 27 -11.24 -2.51 7.95
CA ALA A 27 -11.81 -2.69 9.29
C ALA A 27 -10.84 -2.25 10.39
N ASP A 28 -9.54 -2.48 10.18
CA ASP A 28 -8.45 -2.07 11.07
C ASP A 28 -8.12 -0.57 10.95
N GLY A 29 -8.78 0.16 10.04
CA GLY A 29 -8.55 1.60 9.80
C GLY A 29 -7.24 1.92 9.08
N GLU A 30 -6.54 0.91 8.56
CA GLU A 30 -5.27 1.08 7.85
C GLU A 30 -5.45 1.58 6.42
N ILE A 31 -6.60 1.31 5.81
CA ILE A 31 -7.00 1.77 4.48
C ILE A 31 -8.29 2.58 4.61
N GLU A 32 -8.28 3.80 4.06
CA GLU A 32 -9.40 4.71 4.13
C GLU A 32 -10.32 4.54 2.92
N ILE A 33 -11.63 4.57 3.18
CA ILE A 33 -12.66 4.51 2.15
C ILE A 33 -13.62 5.69 2.24
N VAL A 34 -14.20 6.04 1.11
CA VAL A 34 -15.33 6.96 1.01
C VAL A 34 -16.51 6.25 0.34
N LYS A 35 -17.72 6.51 0.86
CA LYS A 35 -18.97 6.09 0.23
C LYS A 35 -19.47 7.21 -0.67
N LEU A 36 -19.74 6.90 -1.94
CA LEU A 36 -20.34 7.84 -2.91
C LEU A 36 -21.57 7.17 -3.53
N GLY A 37 -22.75 7.47 -2.98
CA GLY A 37 -23.95 6.69 -3.29
C GLY A 37 -23.80 5.22 -2.89
N SER A 38 -24.11 4.29 -3.80
CA SER A 38 -23.90 2.85 -3.59
C SER A 38 -22.44 2.41 -3.72
N SER A 39 -21.56 3.33 -4.11
CA SER A 39 -20.18 3.03 -4.42
C SER A 39 -19.27 3.13 -3.20
N THR A 40 -18.39 2.13 -3.03
CA THR A 40 -17.27 2.21 -2.09
C THR A 40 -16.00 2.48 -2.88
N LEU A 41 -15.30 3.55 -2.52
CA LEU A 41 -14.08 4.01 -3.15
C LEU A 41 -12.95 4.00 -2.12
N VAL A 42 -11.78 3.50 -2.51
CA VAL A 42 -10.57 3.46 -1.71
C VAL A 42 -9.75 4.70 -2.03
N LEU A 43 -9.26 5.40 -1.00
CA LEU A 43 -8.40 6.56 -1.19
C LEU A 43 -7.00 6.12 -1.60
N THR A 44 -6.52 6.60 -2.75
CA THR A 44 -5.19 6.26 -3.27
C THR A 44 -4.09 6.66 -2.29
N ASP A 45 -4.23 7.81 -1.63
CA ASP A 45 -3.28 8.28 -0.62
C ASP A 45 -3.18 7.35 0.59
N SER A 46 -4.29 6.71 0.99
CA SER A 46 -4.26 5.74 2.10
C SER A 46 -3.44 4.49 1.75
N LEU A 47 -3.54 4.03 0.49
CA LEU A 47 -2.75 2.91 -0.02
C LEU A 47 -1.26 3.27 -0.07
N ARG A 48 -0.92 4.49 -0.50
CA ARG A 48 0.47 4.98 -0.49
C ARG A 48 1.04 4.99 0.92
N LYS A 49 0.32 5.59 1.87
CA LYS A 49 0.72 5.61 3.29
C LYS A 49 0.89 4.20 3.86
N LEU A 50 0.02 3.26 3.50
CA LEU A 50 0.10 1.87 3.92
C LEU A 50 1.44 1.23 3.51
N ILE A 51 1.81 1.40 2.24
CA ILE A 51 3.05 0.85 1.68
C ILE A 51 4.26 1.59 2.26
N ASP A 52 4.22 2.91 2.38
CA ASP A 52 5.32 3.68 2.94
C ASP A 52 5.64 3.30 4.39
N ARG A 53 4.64 2.93 5.19
CA ARG A 53 4.86 2.42 6.56
C ARG A 53 5.46 1.00 6.59
N ARG A 54 5.21 0.19 5.55
CA ARG A 54 5.61 -1.22 5.48
C ARG A 54 6.86 -1.48 4.66
N ARG A 55 7.32 -0.49 3.87
CA ARG A 55 8.54 -0.63 3.10
C ARG A 55 9.71 -0.80 4.08
N GLU A 56 10.42 -1.90 3.98
CA GLU A 56 11.68 -2.03 4.70
C GLU A 56 12.65 -0.98 4.12
N PRO A 57 13.37 -0.22 4.97
CA PRO A 57 14.43 0.63 4.46
C PRO A 57 15.39 -0.31 3.74
N THR A 58 15.58 -0.10 2.44
CA THR A 58 16.59 -0.80 1.66
C THR A 58 17.92 -0.53 2.35
N SER A 59 18.33 -1.45 3.22
CA SER A 59 19.64 -1.43 3.83
C SER A 59 20.59 -1.70 2.68
N ASP A 60 21.42 -0.71 2.37
CA ASP A 60 22.45 -0.77 1.34
C ASP A 60 23.40 -1.95 1.63
N HIS A 61 23.01 -3.14 1.17
CA HIS A 61 23.84 -4.35 1.19
C HIS A 61 25.01 -4.25 0.18
N ALA A 62 25.19 -3.09 -0.48
CA ALA A 62 26.32 -2.79 -1.34
C ALA A 62 27.58 -2.33 -0.56
N ALA A 63 27.48 -1.84 0.67
CA ALA A 63 28.61 -1.20 1.36
C ALA A 63 29.45 -2.11 2.29
N LYS A 64 29.12 -3.42 2.41
CA LYS A 64 29.82 -4.35 3.33
C LYS A 64 30.74 -5.37 2.64
N ARG A 65 31.06 -5.22 1.35
CA ARG A 65 31.99 -6.12 0.63
C ARG A 65 33.46 -5.69 0.62
N ASP A 66 33.77 -4.45 1.00
CA ASP A 66 35.14 -3.91 0.86
C ASP A 66 35.93 -3.77 2.18
N ALA A 67 35.35 -4.15 3.33
CA ALA A 67 35.98 -3.97 4.64
C ALA A 67 36.55 -5.26 5.26
N SER A 68 37.01 -6.21 4.45
CA SER A 68 37.78 -7.37 4.95
C SER A 68 39.00 -7.75 4.09
N VAL A 69 39.54 -6.78 3.34
CA VAL A 69 40.93 -6.86 2.88
C VAL A 69 41.67 -5.63 3.41
N ASN A 70 42.05 -5.67 4.68
CA ASN A 70 43.32 -5.14 5.17
C ASN A 70 43.62 -5.70 6.56
#